data_AF-A0A6L3EQR1-F1
#
_entry.id   AF-A0A6L3EQR1-F1
#
_cell.length_a   1.000
_cell.length_b   1.000
_cell.length_c   1.000
_cell.angle_alpha   90.00
_cell.angle_beta   90.00
_cell.angle_gamma   90.00
#
_symmetry.space_group_name_H-M   'P 1'
#
loop_
_entity.id
_entity.type
_entity.pdbx_description
1 polymer ?
#
loop_
_entity_poly.entity_id
_entity_poly.type
_entity_poly.pdbx_seq_one_letter_code
_entity_poly.pdbx_strand_id
1 'polypeptide(L)'
;MGVGDVCDFTIAAAEAAFGHYNPDNRHTVARDSFDGVNCEPGALVEFELPNGERVSGRVHSVDGDEVLVDFNHPLAGRDVHCRIQLVAVIRNKEES
;
A
#
# COMPACT_ATOMS: atom_id res chain seq x y z
N MET A 1 27.12 7.63 -0.65
CA MET A 1 26.01 8.47 -1.12
C MET A 1 26.01 9.73 -0.27
N GLY A 2 26.25 10.88 -0.87
CA GLY A 2 26.25 12.20 -0.23
C GLY A 2 24.92 12.93 -0.44
N VAL A 3 24.71 14.03 0.31
CA VAL A 3 23.52 14.86 0.14
C VAL A 3 23.52 15.46 -1.27
N GLY A 4 22.43 15.26 -2.01
CA GLY A 4 22.27 15.63 -3.42
C GLY A 4 22.47 14.48 -4.40
N ASP A 5 23.02 13.34 -3.98
CA ASP A 5 23.14 12.16 -4.85
C ASP A 5 21.76 11.59 -5.20
N VAL A 6 21.61 11.22 -6.46
CA VAL A 6 20.45 10.52 -7.00
C VAL A 6 20.87 9.09 -7.32
N CYS A 7 20.15 8.11 -6.79
CA CYS A 7 20.31 6.72 -7.19
C CYS A 7 18.99 6.20 -7.75
N ASP A 8 19.07 5.53 -8.89
CA ASP A 8 18.02 4.65 -9.39
C ASP A 8 18.30 3.22 -8.96
N PHE A 9 17.25 2.50 -8.60
CA PHE A 9 17.30 1.07 -8.44
C PHE A 9 15.96 0.45 -8.81
N THR A 10 16.03 -0.73 -9.42
CA THR A 10 14.85 -1.54 -9.70
C THR A 10 14.72 -2.56 -8.60
N ILE A 11 13.58 -2.55 -7.92
CA ILE A 11 13.19 -3.65 -7.05
C ILE A 11 12.37 -4.61 -7.89
N ALA A 12 12.93 -5.79 -8.16
CA ALA A 12 12.21 -6.80 -8.90
C ALA A 12 11.01 -7.31 -8.09
N ALA A 13 9.91 -7.65 -8.76
CA ALA A 13 8.73 -8.22 -8.10
C ALA A 13 9.07 -9.47 -7.26
N ALA A 14 10.10 -10.21 -7.66
CA ALA A 14 10.59 -11.41 -6.98
C ALA A 14 11.29 -11.13 -5.64
N GLU A 15 11.81 -9.91 -5.42
CA GLU A 15 12.49 -9.53 -4.17
C GLU A 15 11.51 -9.06 -3.08
N ALA A 16 10.20 -9.14 -3.35
CA ALA A 16 9.12 -8.97 -2.38
C ALA A 16 9.16 -7.67 -1.54
N ALA A 17 9.75 -6.58 -2.03
CA ALA A 17 9.77 -5.31 -1.28
C ALA A 17 8.37 -4.78 -0.92
N PHE A 18 7.37 -5.11 -1.73
CA PHE A 18 5.96 -4.82 -1.49
C PHE A 18 5.11 -6.10 -1.36
N GLY A 19 5.75 -7.26 -1.20
CA GLY A 19 5.10 -8.57 -1.18
C GLY A 19 4.64 -9.08 -2.55
N HIS A 20 4.13 -10.30 -2.54
CA HIS A 20 3.49 -10.91 -3.71
C HIS A 20 2.01 -10.54 -3.74
N TYR A 21 1.48 -10.40 -4.96
CA TYR A 21 0.03 -10.33 -5.13
C TYR A 21 -0.59 -11.66 -4.68
N ASN A 22 -1.44 -11.59 -3.66
CA ASN A 22 -2.14 -12.74 -3.12
C ASN A 22 -3.64 -12.63 -3.43
N PRO A 23 -4.21 -13.51 -4.26
CA PRO A 23 -5.65 -13.50 -4.53
C PRO A 23 -6.49 -13.75 -3.28
N ASP A 24 -5.94 -14.40 -2.24
CA ASP A 24 -6.58 -14.62 -0.95
C ASP A 24 -6.61 -13.36 -0.05
N ASN A 25 -5.88 -12.29 -0.38
CA ASN A 25 -5.97 -11.00 0.31
C ASN A 25 -7.20 -10.18 -0.12
N ARG A 26 -8.20 -10.83 -0.72
CA ARG A 26 -9.50 -10.26 -1.04
C ARG A 26 -10.46 -10.58 0.09
N HIS A 27 -10.91 -9.53 0.76
CA HIS A 27 -11.83 -9.66 1.88
C HIS A 27 -13.16 -9.01 1.54
N THR A 28 -14.24 -9.69 1.92
CA THR A 28 -15.57 -9.11 1.89
C THR A 28 -15.74 -8.21 3.11
N VAL A 29 -16.04 -6.94 2.86
CA VAL A 29 -16.27 -5.92 3.87
C VAL A 29 -17.72 -5.50 3.76
N ALA A 30 -18.42 -5.38 4.89
CA ALA A 30 -19.78 -4.85 4.90
C ALA A 30 -19.79 -3.42 4.37
N ARG A 31 -20.74 -3.09 3.51
CA ARG A 31 -20.89 -1.75 2.93
C ARG A 31 -21.06 -0.67 3.98
N ASP A 32 -21.66 -1.01 5.13
CA ASP A 32 -21.84 -0.12 6.27
C ASP A 32 -20.51 0.39 6.83
N SER A 33 -19.43 -0.41 6.76
CA SER A 33 -18.08 -0.03 7.21
C SER A 33 -17.45 1.08 6.37
N PHE A 34 -18.02 1.44 5.23
CA PHE A 34 -17.50 2.49 4.37
C PHE A 34 -18.01 3.89 4.77
N ASP A 35 -18.90 4.02 5.76
CA ASP A 35 -19.33 5.31 6.36
C ASP A 35 -19.65 6.44 5.33
N GLY A 36 -20.28 6.06 4.20
CA GLY A 36 -20.63 7.00 3.12
C GLY A 36 -19.52 7.29 2.10
N VAL A 37 -18.37 6.62 2.19
CA VAL A 37 -17.32 6.62 1.16
C VAL A 37 -17.82 5.89 -0.09
N ASN A 38 -17.43 6.42 -1.25
CA ASN A 38 -17.83 5.89 -2.54
C ASN A 38 -17.23 4.50 -2.77
N CYS A 39 -18.04 3.46 -2.52
CA CYS A 39 -17.70 2.06 -2.69
C CYS A 39 -18.08 1.60 -4.10
N GLU A 40 -17.50 2.23 -5.13
CA GLU A 40 -17.65 1.79 -6.51
C GLU A 40 -16.56 0.80 -6.91
N PRO A 41 -16.83 -0.21 -7.76
CA PRO A 41 -15.79 -1.10 -8.28
C PRO A 41 -14.68 -0.30 -8.96
N GLY A 42 -13.46 -0.51 -8.50
CA GLY A 42 -12.27 0.23 -8.92
C GLY A 42 -11.85 1.37 -7.99
N ALA A 43 -12.70 1.79 -7.06
CA ALA A 43 -12.37 2.81 -6.06
C ALA A 43 -11.25 2.34 -5.13
N LEU A 44 -10.40 3.29 -4.72
CA LEU A 44 -9.36 3.07 -3.72
C LEU A 44 -9.85 3.64 -2.39
N VAL A 45 -9.87 2.82 -1.34
CA VAL A 45 -10.34 3.20 0.00
C VAL A 45 -9.22 2.91 0.98
N GLU A 46 -8.91 3.87 1.86
CA GLU A 46 -7.95 3.67 2.95
C GLU A 46 -8.68 3.12 4.17
N PHE A 47 -8.16 2.03 4.72
CA PHE A 47 -8.64 1.40 5.93
C PHE A 47 -7.56 1.51 7.02
N GLU A 48 -7.99 1.79 8.24
CA GLU A 48 -7.10 1.78 9.40
C GLU A 48 -7.19 0.41 10.08
N LEU A 49 -6.08 -0.30 10.15
CA LEU A 49 -5.96 -1.57 10.84
C LEU A 49 -5.86 -1.35 12.36
N PRO A 50 -6.23 -2.33 13.18
CA PRO A 50 -6.17 -2.21 14.65
C PRO A 50 -4.76 -2.04 15.22
N ASN A 51 -3.71 -2.29 14.42
CA ASN A 51 -2.32 -2.01 14.77
C ASN A 51 -1.93 -0.52 14.54
N GLY A 52 -2.86 0.32 14.06
CA GLY A 52 -2.61 1.73 13.71
C GLY A 52 -2.00 1.93 12.33
N GLU A 53 -1.81 0.86 11.55
CA GLU A 53 -1.33 0.95 10.18
C GLU A 53 -2.48 1.28 9.23
N ARG A 54 -2.21 2.11 8.22
CA ARG A 54 -3.17 2.43 7.17
C ARG A 54 -2.87 1.57 5.96
N VAL A 55 -3.88 0.83 5.50
CA VAL A 55 -3.80 0.00 4.30
C VAL A 55 -4.74 0.55 3.24
N SER A 56 -4.29 0.53 1.99
CA SER A 56 -5.14 0.88 0.85
C SER A 56 -5.79 -0.39 0.31
N GLY A 57 -7.11 -0.42 0.32
CA GLY A 57 -7.92 -1.48 -0.26
C GLY A 57 -8.60 -1.00 -1.55
N ARG A 58 -8.56 -1.81 -2.60
CA ARG A 58 -9.26 -1.50 -3.85
C ARG A 58 -10.56 -2.28 -3.95
N VAL A 59 -11.67 -1.59 -4.18
CA VAL A 59 -12.96 -2.25 -4.38
C VAL A 59 -12.93 -3.05 -5.68
N HIS A 60 -13.17 -4.36 -5.60
CA HIS A 60 -13.22 -5.26 -6.74
C HIS A 60 -14.64 -5.39 -7.29
N SER A 61 -15.61 -5.63 -6.41
CA SER A 61 -17.03 -5.76 -6.74
C SER A 61 -17.88 -5.37 -5.53
N VAL A 62 -19.16 -5.07 -5.80
CA VAL A 62 -20.15 -4.69 -4.79
C VAL A 62 -21.39 -5.51 -5.05
N ASP A 63 -21.76 -6.36 -4.10
CA ASP A 63 -22.93 -7.23 -4.14
C ASP A 63 -23.88 -6.85 -2.99
N GLY A 64 -24.78 -5.91 -3.28
CA GLY A 64 -25.75 -5.43 -2.29
C GLY A 64 -25.10 -4.71 -1.11
N ASP A 65 -25.07 -5.40 0.03
CA ASP A 65 -24.50 -4.95 1.30
C ASP A 65 -23.07 -5.48 1.54
N GLU A 66 -22.56 -6.32 0.64
CA GLU A 66 -21.21 -6.89 0.72
C GLU A 66 -20.31 -6.29 -0.36
N VAL A 67 -19.13 -5.82 0.04
CA VAL A 67 -18.14 -5.20 -0.86
C VAL A 67 -16.89 -6.05 -0.86
N LEU A 68 -16.49 -6.58 -2.02
CA LEU A 68 -15.23 -7.29 -2.14
C LEU A 68 -14.09 -6.28 -2.28
N VAL A 69 -13.19 -6.26 -1.31
CA VAL A 69 -12.04 -5.36 -1.26
C VAL A 69 -10.75 -6.14 -1.39
N ASP A 70 -9.90 -5.72 -2.30
CA ASP A 70 -8.57 -6.25 -2.52
C ASP A 70 -7.55 -5.44 -1.70
N PHE A 71 -6.97 -6.05 -0.66
CA PHE A 71 -5.99 -5.41 0.22
C PHE A 71 -4.54 -5.64 -0.22
N ASN A 72 -4.32 -6.09 -1.46
CA ASN A 72 -2.96 -6.17 -1.97
C ASN A 72 -2.32 -4.78 -2.07
N HIS A 73 -1.04 -4.72 -1.71
CA HIS A 73 -0.28 -3.49 -1.90
C HIS A 73 -0.36 -3.07 -3.39
N PRO A 74 -0.55 -1.78 -3.72
CA PRO A 74 -0.69 -1.33 -5.11
C PRO A 74 0.52 -1.67 -6.00
N LEU A 75 1.68 -1.90 -5.37
CA LEU A 75 2.93 -2.30 -6.01
C LEU A 75 3.26 -3.81 -5.85
N ALA A 76 2.40 -4.59 -5.19
CA ALA A 76 2.61 -6.03 -5.00
C ALA A 76 2.70 -6.76 -6.34
N GLY A 77 3.72 -7.61 -6.48
CA GLY A 77 3.93 -8.41 -7.70
C GLY A 77 4.32 -7.61 -8.95
N ARG A 78 4.73 -6.35 -8.84
CA ARG A 78 5.21 -5.52 -9.96
C ARG A 78 6.67 -5.12 -9.76
N ASP A 79 7.43 -5.01 -10.84
CA ASP A 79 8.76 -4.43 -10.79
C ASP A 79 8.65 -2.93 -10.50
N VAL A 80 9.31 -2.47 -9.45
CA VAL A 80 9.25 -1.08 -9.00
C VAL A 80 10.57 -0.40 -9.30
N HIS A 81 10.53 0.57 -10.21
CA HIS A 81 11.69 1.41 -10.50
C HIS A 81 11.66 2.65 -9.60
N CYS A 82 12.48 2.66 -8.56
CA CYS A 82 12.59 3.77 -7.62
C CYS A 82 13.76 4.67 -8.00
N ARG A 83 13.52 5.99 -8.01
CA ARG A 83 14.58 7.00 -8.06
C ARG A 83 14.57 7.75 -6.74
N ILE A 84 15.64 7.62 -5.98
CA ILE A 84 15.80 8.28 -4.67
C ILE A 84 16.84 9.38 -4.80
N GLN A 85 16.54 10.53 -4.20
CA GLN A 85 17.50 11.62 -4.01
C GLN A 85 17.78 11.78 -2.52
N LEU A 86 19.06 11.75 -2.13
CA LEU A 86 19.44 11.98 -0.74
C LEU A 86 19.31 13.47 -0.41
N VAL A 87 18.21 13.87 0.22
CA VAL A 87 17.93 15.29 0.50
C VAL A 87 18.67 15.83 1.73
N ALA A 88 18.87 15.01 2.76
CA ALA A 88 19.59 15.39 3.98
C ALA A 88 19.91 14.13 4.81
N VAL A 89 20.95 14.21 5.64
CA VAL A 89 21.25 13.18 6.66
C VAL A 89 21.14 13.83 8.03
N ILE A 90 20.15 13.41 8.81
CA ILE A 90 19.96 13.87 10.19
C ILE A 90 20.58 12.82 11.10
N ARG A 91 21.58 13.21 11.89
CA ARG A 91 22.12 12.35 12.95
C ARG A 91 21.25 12.51 14.19
N ASN A 92 20.49 11.48 14.55
CA ASN A 92 19.92 11.42 15.89
C ASN A 92 21.07 11.24 16.88
N LYS A 93 21.13 12.10 17.89
CA LYS A 93 22.02 11.93 19.02
C LYS A 93 21.37 10.84 19.89
N GLU A 94 22.01 9.69 20.02
CA GLU A 94 21.61 8.71 21.03
C GLU A 94 21.69 9.41 22.39
N GLU A 95 20.56 9.51 23.09
CA GLU A 95 20.55 9.92 24.50
C GLU A 95 21.31 8.86 25.31
N SER A 96 22.29 9.34 26.09
CA SER A 96 23.19 8.53 26.93
C SER A 96 22.52 8.03 28.20
#